data_AF-A0A950ZVX7-F1
#
_entry.id   AF-A0A950ZVX7-F1
#
_cell.length_a   1.000
_cell.length_b   1.000
_cell.length_c   1.000
_cell.angle_alpha   90.00
_cell.angle_beta   90.00
_cell.angle_gamma   90.00
#
_symmetry.space_group_name_H-M   'P 1'
#
loop_
_entity.id
_entity.type
_entity.pdbx_description
1 polymer ?
#
loop_
_entity_poly.entity_id
_entity_poly.type
_entity_poly.pdbx_seq_one_letter_code
_entity_poly.pdbx_strand_id
1 'polypeptide(L)'
;MMVVRNGRRLAAGGAPLLALGLALTACVAARPIPGPGPLPSASGDLKARSNEAQAACRAQPLVSYVARAKCLNDAALIAAPLNENPDLFRRALNARLEIATRVDKKEITPEEGAKQYADIEAHLTEEGKSRLANGE
;
A
#
# COMPACT_ATOMS: atom_id res chain seq x y z
N MET A 1 28.47 -42.63 -20.99
CA MET A 1 27.53 -42.41 -22.12
C MET A 1 26.35 -43.36 -21.91
N MET A 2 25.21 -42.82 -21.47
CA MET A 2 23.96 -42.62 -22.26
C MET A 2 23.24 -43.94 -22.60
N VAL A 3 21.92 -44.12 -22.48
CA VAL A 3 20.78 -43.34 -21.96
C VAL A 3 19.65 -44.36 -21.72
N VAL A 4 18.82 -44.09 -20.73
CA VAL A 4 17.61 -44.84 -20.35
C VAL A 4 16.50 -44.74 -21.42
N ARG A 5 15.79 -45.87 -21.56
CA ARG A 5 14.45 -46.14 -22.12
C ARG A 5 13.59 -44.95 -22.58
N ASN A 6 12.90 -45.13 -23.71
CA ASN A 6 11.51 -44.65 -23.83
C ASN A 6 10.71 -45.43 -24.89
N GLY A 7 9.59 -46.02 -24.46
CA GLY A 7 8.61 -46.69 -25.30
C GLY A 7 7.37 -45.82 -25.55
N ARG A 8 6.99 -45.72 -26.83
CA ARG A 8 5.64 -45.64 -27.44
C ARG A 8 4.54 -44.90 -26.64
N ARG A 9 4.15 -43.67 -27.00
CA ARG A 9 3.21 -43.20 -28.07
C ARG A 9 1.73 -43.59 -27.91
N LEU A 10 0.89 -42.52 -27.82
CA LEU A 10 -0.51 -42.32 -28.29
C LEU A 10 -1.62 -43.07 -27.50
N ALA A 11 -2.79 -42.54 -27.15
CA ALA A 11 -3.41 -41.21 -27.29
C ALA A 11 -4.67 -41.11 -26.37
N ALA A 12 -4.96 -39.87 -25.92
CA ALA A 12 -6.25 -39.17 -25.78
C ALA A 12 -7.46 -39.73 -24.97
N GLY A 13 -7.91 -38.92 -23.99
CA GLY A 13 -9.28 -38.79 -23.44
C GLY A 13 -9.70 -39.90 -22.47
N GLY A 14 -10.12 -39.70 -21.23
CA GLY A 14 -10.63 -38.57 -20.44
C GLY A 14 -11.33 -39.25 -19.25
N ALA A 15 -10.86 -38.99 -18.03
CA ALA A 15 -11.05 -39.84 -16.86
C ALA A 15 -12.52 -40.00 -16.38
N PRO A 16 -12.87 -41.15 -15.76
CA PRO A 16 -14.24 -41.47 -15.37
C PRO A 16 -14.67 -40.83 -14.04
N LEU A 17 -15.96 -40.44 -14.01
CA LEU A 17 -16.77 -40.10 -12.84
C LEU A 17 -16.98 -41.32 -11.94
N LEU A 18 -16.67 -41.19 -10.64
CA LEU A 18 -17.30 -41.99 -9.58
C LEU A 18 -17.41 -41.13 -8.32
N ALA A 19 -18.65 -40.82 -7.96
CA ALA A 19 -19.06 -40.13 -6.75
C ALA A 19 -18.90 -41.06 -5.54
N LEU A 20 -18.41 -40.52 -4.41
CA LEU A 20 -18.75 -41.01 -3.08
C LEU A 20 -18.64 -39.83 -2.11
N GLY A 21 -19.77 -39.49 -1.47
CA GLY A 21 -19.87 -38.38 -0.54
C GLY A 21 -19.18 -38.66 0.79
N LEU A 22 -18.53 -37.63 1.33
CA LEU A 22 -18.31 -37.49 2.76
C LEU A 22 -18.61 -36.04 3.15
N ALA A 23 -19.61 -35.91 4.01
CA ALA A 23 -19.99 -34.68 4.67
C ALA A 23 -18.84 -34.17 5.54
N LEU A 24 -18.38 -32.95 5.28
CA LEU A 24 -17.62 -32.15 6.24
C LEU A 24 -18.35 -30.81 6.40
N THR A 25 -19.27 -30.82 7.37
CA THR A 25 -19.43 -29.79 8.39
C THR A 25 -19.01 -28.39 7.95
N ALA A 26 -19.89 -27.72 7.20
CA ALA A 26 -19.81 -26.28 6.99
C ALA A 26 -20.12 -25.57 8.32
N CYS A 27 -19.10 -25.37 9.15
CA CYS A 27 -19.11 -24.31 10.15
C CYS A 27 -19.02 -22.98 9.39
N VAL A 28 -20.15 -22.55 8.82
CA VAL A 28 -20.34 -21.17 8.40
C VAL A 28 -20.38 -20.38 9.70
N ALA A 29 -19.22 -19.90 10.13
CA ALA A 29 -19.18 -18.78 11.06
C ALA A 29 -19.91 -17.64 10.36
N ALA A 30 -21.17 -17.42 10.78
CA ALA A 30 -21.95 -16.26 10.40
C ALA A 30 -21.13 -15.02 10.76
N ARG A 31 -20.47 -14.44 9.77
CA ARG A 31 -19.95 -13.08 9.90
C ARG A 31 -21.17 -12.21 10.19
N PRO A 32 -21.21 -11.45 11.28
CA PRO A 32 -22.30 -10.52 11.50
C PRO A 32 -22.35 -9.57 10.30
N ILE A 33 -23.48 -9.59 9.61
CA ILE A 33 -23.84 -8.56 8.63
C ILE A 33 -23.76 -7.25 9.41
N PRO A 34 -22.92 -6.27 9.02
CA PRO A 34 -22.98 -4.96 9.63
C PRO A 34 -24.39 -4.44 9.40
N GLY A 35 -25.14 -4.22 10.48
CA GLY A 35 -26.40 -3.47 10.40
C GLY A 35 -26.16 -2.09 9.78
N PRO A 36 -27.22 -1.31 9.54
CA PRO A 36 -27.11 0.04 9.01
C PRO A 36 -26.53 0.96 10.09
N GLY A 37 -25.23 0.81 10.36
CA GLY A 37 -24.45 1.83 11.03
C GLY A 37 -24.37 3.05 10.11
N PRO A 38 -24.13 4.25 10.66
CA PRO A 38 -23.93 5.44 9.84
C PRO A 38 -22.88 5.11 8.79
N LEU A 39 -23.25 5.22 7.51
CA LEU A 39 -22.30 5.10 6.40
C LEU A 39 -21.12 5.99 6.75
N PRO A 40 -19.89 5.46 6.88
CA PRO A 40 -18.74 6.33 7.09
C PRO A 40 -18.75 7.32 5.93
N SER A 41 -18.76 8.62 6.24
CA SER A 41 -18.61 9.65 5.22
C SER A 41 -17.44 9.25 4.34
N ALA A 42 -17.63 9.14 3.02
CA ALA A 42 -16.64 8.57 2.12
C ALA A 42 -15.22 9.17 2.33
N SER A 43 -15.16 10.45 2.73
CA SER A 43 -13.94 11.14 3.11
C SER A 43 -13.26 10.62 4.39
N GLY A 44 -14.03 10.31 5.43
CA GLY A 44 -13.51 9.74 6.68
C GLY A 44 -12.95 8.32 6.48
N ASP A 45 -13.58 7.53 5.61
CA ASP A 45 -13.12 6.19 5.24
C ASP A 45 -11.76 6.21 4.54
N LEU A 46 -11.57 7.11 3.56
CA LEU A 46 -10.32 7.22 2.81
C LEU A 46 -9.12 7.60 3.70
N LYS A 47 -9.31 8.54 4.65
CA LYS A 47 -8.25 8.93 5.58
C LYS A 47 -7.87 7.78 6.52
N ALA A 48 -8.87 7.08 7.07
CA ALA A 48 -8.63 5.92 7.93
C ALA A 48 -7.87 4.81 7.20
N ARG A 49 -8.28 4.48 5.97
CA ARG A 49 -7.62 3.47 5.12
C ARG A 49 -6.19 3.86 4.76
N SER A 50 -5.94 5.13 4.44
CA SER A 50 -4.57 5.63 4.23
C SER A 50 -3.70 5.42 5.47
N ASN A 51 -4.22 5.75 6.66
CA ASN A 51 -3.48 5.59 7.92
C ASN A 51 -3.16 4.12 8.23
N GLU A 52 -4.13 3.23 8.03
CA GLU A 52 -3.95 1.79 8.21
C GLU A 52 -2.89 1.24 7.24
N ALA A 53 -2.98 1.59 5.95
CA ALA A 53 -2.00 1.18 4.95
C ALA A 53 -0.58 1.71 5.27
N GLN A 54 -0.46 2.96 5.73
CA GLN A 54 0.83 3.50 6.15
C GLN A 54 1.38 2.79 7.40
N ALA A 55 0.53 2.43 8.36
CA ALA A 55 0.95 1.65 9.53
C ALA A 55 1.47 0.26 9.11
N ALA A 56 0.79 -0.40 8.16
CA ALA A 56 1.26 -1.65 7.58
C ALA A 56 2.64 -1.50 6.90
N CYS A 57 2.83 -0.45 6.09
CA CYS A 57 4.14 -0.13 5.50
C CYS A 57 5.24 0.09 6.54
N ARG A 58 4.93 0.70 7.69
CA ARG A 58 5.88 0.90 8.78
C ARG A 58 6.27 -0.43 9.43
N ALA A 59 5.32 -1.34 9.62
CA ALA A 59 5.54 -2.66 10.22
C ALA A 59 6.32 -3.63 9.31
N GLN A 60 6.34 -3.41 7.99
CA GLN A 60 7.07 -4.29 7.07
C GLN A 60 8.61 -4.18 7.22
N PRO A 61 9.33 -5.31 7.18
CA PRO A 61 10.79 -5.34 7.19
C PRO A 61 11.34 -5.05 5.78
N LEU A 62 11.10 -3.83 5.28
CA LEU A 62 11.56 -3.39 3.97
C LEU A 62 13.08 -3.16 3.97
N VAL A 63 13.74 -3.61 2.91
CA VAL A 63 15.20 -3.69 2.80
C VAL A 63 15.90 -2.35 2.50
N SER A 64 15.14 -1.32 2.14
CA SER A 64 15.68 0.01 1.80
C SER A 64 14.73 1.13 2.19
N TYR A 65 15.27 2.33 2.40
CA TYR A 65 14.50 3.52 2.68
C TYR A 65 13.63 3.92 1.49
N VAL A 66 14.13 3.78 0.26
CA VAL A 66 13.33 4.01 -0.96
C VAL A 66 12.14 3.06 -1.04
N ALA A 67 12.32 1.77 -0.73
CA ALA A 67 11.21 0.82 -0.70
C ALA A 67 10.14 1.23 0.32
N ARG A 68 10.56 1.68 1.50
CA ARG A 68 9.65 2.21 2.53
C ARG A 68 8.95 3.49 2.09
N ALA A 69 9.65 4.43 1.47
CA ALA A 69 9.08 5.67 0.97
C ALA A 69 8.03 5.42 -0.13
N LYS A 70 8.28 4.48 -1.05
CA LYS A 70 7.29 4.07 -2.06
C LYS A 70 6.03 3.52 -1.41
N CYS A 71 6.17 2.56 -0.49
CA CYS A 71 5.01 1.99 0.23
C CYS A 71 4.19 3.09 0.94
N LEU A 72 4.87 4.00 1.65
CA LEU A 72 4.21 5.11 2.34
C LEU A 72 3.53 6.09 1.39
N ASN A 73 4.11 6.34 0.22
CA ASN A 73 3.51 7.19 -0.80
C ASN A 73 2.27 6.54 -1.42
N ASP A 74 2.35 5.26 -1.78
CA ASP A 74 1.23 4.50 -2.33
C ASP A 74 0.06 4.45 -1.33
N ALA A 75 0.36 4.25 -0.04
CA ALA A 75 -0.63 4.31 1.02
C ALA A 75 -1.25 5.72 1.17
N ALA A 76 -0.44 6.78 1.08
CA ALA A 76 -0.93 8.16 1.16
C ALA A 76 -1.84 8.53 -0.03
N LEU A 77 -1.62 7.95 -1.21
CA LEU A 77 -2.46 8.19 -2.39
C LEU A 77 -3.92 7.76 -2.19
N ILE A 78 -4.21 6.86 -1.25
CA ILE A 78 -5.58 6.49 -0.89
C ILE A 78 -6.39 7.71 -0.44
N ALA A 79 -5.75 8.63 0.31
CA ALA A 79 -6.36 9.87 0.76
C ALA A 79 -6.09 11.05 -0.18
N ALA A 80 -5.51 10.83 -1.37
CA ALA A 80 -5.23 11.90 -2.33
C ALA A 80 -6.45 12.79 -2.64
N PRO A 81 -7.67 12.25 -2.84
CA PRO A 81 -8.86 13.06 -3.14
C PRO A 81 -9.27 14.05 -2.02
N LEU A 82 -8.72 13.90 -0.82
CA LEU A 82 -9.03 14.76 0.33
C LEU A 82 -8.10 15.97 0.44
N ASN A 83 -7.06 16.06 -0.39
CA ASN A 83 -6.09 17.15 -0.31
C ASN A 83 -6.60 18.36 -1.08
N GLU A 84 -6.75 19.48 -0.37
CA GLU A 84 -7.15 20.76 -0.95
C GLU A 84 -6.09 21.33 -1.90
N ASN A 85 -4.82 20.98 -1.67
CA ASN A 85 -3.67 21.40 -2.48
C ASN A 85 -2.95 20.17 -3.08
N PRO A 86 -3.42 19.62 -4.21
CA PRO A 86 -2.90 18.37 -4.78
C PRO A 86 -1.46 18.47 -5.29
N ASP A 87 -1.00 19.66 -5.68
CA ASP A 87 0.39 19.91 -6.08
C ASP A 87 1.34 19.87 -4.87
N LEU A 88 0.96 20.48 -3.75
CA LEU A 88 1.74 20.44 -2.50
C LEU A 88 1.83 19.02 -1.97
N PHE A 89 0.73 18.27 -2.04
CA PHE A 89 0.72 16.86 -1.71
C PHE A 89 1.72 16.06 -2.57
N ARG A 90 1.73 16.26 -3.89
CA ARG A 90 2.71 15.62 -4.79
C ARG A 90 4.16 16.03 -4.48
N ARG A 91 4.40 17.30 -4.13
CA ARG A 91 5.73 17.78 -3.70
C ARG A 91 6.21 17.04 -2.45
N ALA A 92 5.35 16.84 -1.46
CA ALA A 92 5.68 16.07 -0.26
C ALA A 92 6.05 14.61 -0.60
N LEU A 93 5.27 13.95 -1.45
CA LEU A 93 5.56 12.57 -1.88
C LEU A 93 6.91 12.46 -2.59
N ASN A 94 7.23 13.40 -3.47
CA ASN A 94 8.51 13.44 -4.18
C ASN A 94 9.69 13.68 -3.24
N ALA A 95 9.56 14.65 -2.32
CA ALA A 95 10.58 14.95 -1.32
C ALA A 95 10.91 13.72 -0.46
N ARG A 96 9.89 12.94 -0.07
CA ARG A 96 10.10 11.69 0.68
C ARG A 96 10.97 10.69 -0.09
N LEU A 97 10.74 10.53 -1.40
CA LEU A 97 11.51 9.62 -2.25
C LEU A 97 12.95 10.12 -2.48
N GLU A 98 13.12 11.42 -2.70
CA GLU A 98 14.45 12.02 -2.88
C GLU A 98 15.31 11.86 -1.63
N ILE A 99 14.76 12.20 -0.46
CA ILE A 99 15.44 12.02 0.83
C ILE A 99 15.77 10.54 1.07
N ALA A 100 14.80 9.65 0.87
CA ALA A 100 15.02 8.22 1.03
C ALA A 100 16.12 7.69 0.09
N THR A 101 16.21 8.22 -1.13
CA THR A 101 17.28 7.89 -2.08
C THR A 101 18.64 8.32 -1.55
N ARG A 102 18.74 9.52 -0.98
CA ARG A 102 19.99 10.04 -0.38
C ARG A 102 20.42 9.24 0.85
N VAL A 103 19.47 8.80 1.68
CA VAL A 103 19.74 7.91 2.82
C VAL A 103 20.24 6.54 2.33
N ASP A 104 19.58 5.92 1.35
CA ASP A 104 20.03 4.63 0.77
C ASP A 104 21.42 4.73 0.14
N LYS A 105 21.75 5.87 -0.48
CA LYS A 105 23.08 6.18 -1.01
C LYS A 105 24.11 6.58 0.06
N LYS A 106 23.71 6.68 1.32
CA LYS A 106 24.55 7.12 2.46
C LYS A 106 25.10 8.54 2.30
N GLU A 107 24.40 9.39 1.55
CA GLU A 107 24.73 10.81 1.40
C GLU A 107 24.31 11.62 2.65
N ILE A 108 23.31 11.13 3.39
CA ILE A 108 22.82 11.66 4.67
C ILE A 108 22.44 10.52 5.61
N THR A 109 22.35 10.79 6.91
CA THR A 109 21.85 9.81 7.89
C THR A 109 20.31 9.73 7.87
N PRO A 110 19.72 8.63 8.37
CA PRO A 110 18.27 8.52 8.51
C PRO A 110 17.65 9.64 9.36
N GLU A 111 18.32 10.04 10.44
CA GLU A 111 17.87 11.10 11.36
C GLU A 111 17.88 12.46 10.68
N GLU A 112 18.93 12.73 9.90
CA GLU A 112 19.02 13.95 9.11
C GLU A 112 17.94 13.99 8.03
N GLY A 113 17.70 12.86 7.33
CA GLY A 113 16.62 12.74 6.37
C GLY A 113 15.24 12.96 6.99
N ALA A 114 14.99 12.42 8.19
CA ALA A 114 13.74 12.64 8.91
C ALA A 114 13.53 14.11 9.26
N LYS A 115 14.59 14.80 9.71
CA LYS A 115 14.55 16.24 10.00
C LYS A 115 14.26 17.06 8.74
N GLN A 116 15.01 16.84 7.66
CA GLN A 116 14.82 17.56 6.40
C GLN A 116 13.39 17.36 5.86
N TYR A 117 12.84 16.15 5.97
CA TYR A 117 11.49 15.87 5.54
C TYR A 117 10.44 16.61 6.40
N ALA A 118 10.62 16.66 7.73
CA ALA A 118 9.75 17.40 8.63
C ALA A 118 9.75 18.92 8.33
N ASP A 119 10.92 19.49 8.04
CA ASP A 119 11.05 20.90 7.66
C ASP A 119 10.30 21.20 6.34
N ILE A 120 10.38 20.29 5.36
CA ILE A 120 9.63 20.39 4.09
C ILE A 120 8.12 20.31 4.35
N GLU A 121 7.64 19.34 5.13
CA GLU A 121 6.22 19.21 5.45
C GLU A 121 5.68 20.44 6.17
N ALA A 122 6.45 21.03 7.10
CA ALA A 122 6.08 22.27 7.77
C ALA A 122 5.94 23.42 6.77
N HIS A 123 6.91 23.59 5.87
CA HIS A 123 6.86 24.65 4.86
C HIS A 123 5.69 24.49 3.89
N LEU A 124 5.45 23.27 3.40
CA LEU A 124 4.31 22.98 2.51
C LEU A 124 2.96 23.18 3.23
N THR A 125 2.89 22.91 4.52
CA THR A 125 1.69 23.16 5.33
C THR A 125 1.40 24.64 5.44
N GLU A 126 2.40 25.47 5.72
CA GLU A 126 2.23 26.92 5.78
C GLU A 126 1.89 27.50 4.40
N GLU A 127 2.51 27.01 3.32
CA GLU A 127 2.16 27.39 1.95
C GLU A 127 0.69 27.07 1.64
N GLY A 128 0.22 25.87 2.01
CA GLY A 128 -1.17 25.46 1.83
C GLY A 128 -2.15 26.35 2.61
N LYS A 129 -1.83 26.72 3.86
CA LYS A 129 -2.65 27.66 4.64
C LYS A 129 -2.71 29.03 3.98
N SER A 130 -1.60 29.53 3.46
CA SER A 130 -1.55 30.82 2.77
C SER A 130 -2.44 30.81 1.53
N ARG A 131 -2.39 29.76 0.71
CA ARG A 131 -3.23 29.64 -0.50
C ARG A 131 -4.71 29.64 -0.16
N LEU A 132 -5.11 28.88 0.85
CA LEU A 132 -6.49 28.85 1.34
C LEU A 132 -6.96 30.23 1.87
N ALA A 133 -6.08 30.96 2.55
CA ALA A 133 -6.37 32.32 3.03
C ALA A 133 -6.52 33.33 1.88
N ASN A 134 -5.80 33.12 0.77
CA ASN A 134 -5.81 33.98 -0.41
C ASN A 134 -6.83 33.56 -1.48
N GLY A 135 -7.47 32.39 -1.34
CA GLY A 135 -8.42 31.85 -2.32
C GLY A 135 -7.75 31.26 -3.57
N GLU A 136 -6.50 30.77 -3.43
CA GLU A 136 -5.69 30.13 -4.48
C GLU A 136 -5.84 28.61 -4.50
#